data_AF-A0A223AV27-F1
#
_entry.id   AF-A0A223AV27-F1
#
_cell.length_a   1.000
_cell.length_b   1.000
_cell.length_c   1.000
_cell.angle_alpha   90.00
_cell.angle_beta   90.00
_cell.angle_gamma   90.00
#
_symmetry.space_group_name_H-M   'P 1'
#
loop_
_entity.id
_entity.type
_entity.pdbx_description
1 polymer ?
#
loop_
_entity_poly.entity_id
_entity_poly.type
_entity_poly.pdbx_seq_one_letter_code
_entity_poly.pdbx_strand_id
1 'polypeptide(L)'
;MNEKKDIKEINYIKAFAMFSVLILHLSIPEEYSKKYILSLYTVIGVPIFMIITGHNYMLSYEKSNIYLKKWFDWENLYKKLKRVLFPYIYIILAEIIVVFIKNDFLEYRSIKSILFFCIKGGTGPGSFYGPTLIQIILFYFPILLFFNIHIIKINKERYRAIYSLIIVFIFEFLYEIFINYMKDIYSEILVQQIYRMIAMRHVVFLQVGIILYYYKEKILKNFIKIIPFSIVGAIYIYMVDCKGYVLFPYYYWKEVATPMVFYALFIIIIILKYFKNIDKNFFEGIINTIGKASYHIFLIQMLYFGMLRIVIFNNGLDYILDLTICVSIGIIYYYIEPKITKNLDFFMNKLVKKFRNK
;
A
#
# COMPACT_ATOMS: atom_id res chain seq x y z
N MET A 1 12.47 -14.41 -25.02
CA MET A 1 12.15 -14.65 -23.59
C MET A 1 12.87 -13.59 -22.77
N ASN A 2 12.32 -12.36 -22.71
CA ASN A 2 12.98 -11.26 -21.99
C ASN A 2 12.65 -11.39 -20.51
N GLU A 3 13.64 -11.84 -19.74
CA GLU A 3 13.59 -11.85 -18.28
C GLU A 3 13.08 -10.50 -17.79
N LYS A 4 12.05 -10.53 -16.93
CA LYS A 4 11.74 -9.38 -16.09
C LYS A 4 13.02 -9.07 -15.32
N LYS A 5 13.76 -8.03 -15.72
CA LYS A 5 14.66 -7.34 -14.79
C LYS A 5 13.77 -6.82 -13.66
N ASP A 6 13.60 -7.62 -12.62
CA ASP A 6 13.18 -7.14 -11.32
C ASP A 6 14.14 -6.01 -10.99
N ILE A 7 13.62 -4.79 -10.93
CA ILE A 7 14.41 -3.63 -10.58
C ILE A 7 14.74 -3.81 -9.10
N LYS A 8 15.95 -4.29 -8.82
CA LYS A 8 16.46 -4.60 -7.48
C LYS A 8 16.08 -3.50 -6.49
N GLU A 9 16.23 -2.26 -6.90
CA GLU A 9 15.94 -1.06 -6.12
C GLU A 9 14.47 -0.98 -5.66
N ILE A 10 13.51 -1.43 -6.49
CA ILE A 10 12.09 -1.49 -6.12
C ILE A 10 11.86 -2.51 -5.00
N ASN A 11 12.61 -3.61 -4.99
CA ASN A 11 12.49 -4.61 -3.92
C ASN A 11 13.09 -4.08 -2.61
N TYR A 12 14.18 -3.30 -2.66
CA TYR A 12 14.69 -2.59 -1.48
C TYR A 12 13.67 -1.60 -0.93
N ILE A 13 13.04 -0.80 -1.80
CA ILE A 13 12.00 0.15 -1.39
C ILE A 13 10.84 -0.57 -0.69
N LYS A 14 10.37 -1.68 -1.26
CA LYS A 14 9.28 -2.48 -0.69
C LYS A 14 9.68 -3.16 0.61
N ALA A 15 10.90 -3.66 0.72
CA ALA A 15 11.40 -4.28 1.94
C ALA A 15 11.48 -3.24 3.06
N PHE A 16 12.03 -2.06 2.78
CA PHE A 16 12.03 -0.94 3.71
C PHE A 16 10.60 -0.58 4.15
N ALA A 17 9.69 -0.36 3.20
CA ALA A 17 8.29 -0.04 3.51
C ALA A 17 7.59 -1.15 4.31
N MET A 18 7.94 -2.41 4.08
CA MET A 18 7.40 -3.53 4.85
C MET A 18 7.89 -3.49 6.29
N PHE A 19 9.19 -3.28 6.51
CA PHE A 19 9.71 -3.11 7.87
C PHE A 19 9.09 -1.90 8.59
N SER A 20 8.91 -0.78 7.89
CA SER A 20 8.19 0.39 8.42
C SER A 20 6.80 0.01 8.95
N VAL A 21 6.02 -0.75 8.17
CA VAL A 21 4.69 -1.22 8.57
C VAL A 21 4.75 -2.21 9.73
N LEU A 22 5.67 -3.17 9.71
CA LEU A 22 5.79 -4.13 10.81
C LEU A 22 6.14 -3.44 12.13
N ILE A 23 7.12 -2.54 12.11
CA ILE A 23 7.57 -1.81 13.30
C ILE A 23 6.45 -0.92 13.85
N LEU A 24 5.64 -0.32 12.98
CA LEU A 24 4.46 0.47 13.38
C LEU A 24 3.49 -0.34 14.27
N HIS A 25 3.43 -1.66 14.08
CA HIS A 25 2.48 -2.54 14.76
C HIS A 25 3.07 -3.33 15.95
N LEU A 26 4.35 -3.13 16.28
CA LEU A 26 5.00 -3.79 17.41
C LEU A 26 4.50 -3.33 18.80
N SER A 27 3.63 -2.32 18.87
CA SER A 27 3.17 -1.71 20.14
C SER A 27 4.35 -1.19 20.97
N ILE A 28 5.32 -0.54 20.33
CA ILE A 28 6.45 0.11 21.00
C ILE A 28 5.89 1.22 21.92
N PRO A 29 6.34 1.32 23.19
CA PRO A 29 5.87 2.35 24.10
C PRO A 29 6.06 3.76 23.54
N GLU A 30 5.08 4.62 23.80
CA GLU A 30 5.01 5.97 23.24
C GLU A 30 6.24 6.82 23.61
N GLU A 31 6.80 6.62 24.81
CA GLU A 31 8.03 7.28 25.26
C GLU A 31 9.20 7.01 24.29
N TYR A 32 9.44 5.74 23.93
CA TYR A 32 10.48 5.38 22.98
C TYR A 32 10.14 5.85 21.57
N SER A 33 8.88 5.73 21.17
CA SER A 33 8.41 6.18 19.85
C SER A 33 8.69 7.67 19.64
N LYS A 34 8.36 8.52 20.62
CA LYS A 34 8.59 9.97 20.58
C LYS A 34 10.06 10.32 20.72
N LYS A 35 10.79 9.67 21.63
CA LYS A 35 12.23 9.92 21.86
C LYS A 35 13.06 9.71 20.61
N TYR A 36 12.76 8.66 19.84
CA TYR A 36 13.48 8.31 18.61
C TYR A 36 12.76 8.76 17.33
N ILE A 37 11.63 9.47 17.46
CA ILE A 37 10.81 9.97 16.35
C ILE A 37 10.53 8.86 15.33
N LEU A 38 10.10 7.69 15.84
CA LEU A 38 9.93 6.48 15.03
C LEU A 38 8.92 6.68 13.90
N SER A 39 7.95 7.57 14.07
CA SER A 39 6.95 7.92 13.06
C SER A 39 7.57 8.36 11.73
N LEU A 40 8.71 9.05 11.73
CA LEU A 40 9.42 9.37 10.49
C LEU A 40 9.84 8.12 9.70
N TYR A 41 9.98 6.97 10.33
CA TYR A 41 10.39 5.74 9.64
C TYR A 41 9.27 4.73 9.48
N THR A 42 8.23 4.76 10.32
CA THR A 42 7.19 3.73 10.37
C THR A 42 5.95 4.11 9.57
N VAL A 43 5.43 5.34 9.72
CA VAL A 43 4.16 5.73 9.06
C VAL A 43 4.31 5.89 7.54
N ILE A 44 5.53 6.05 7.03
CA ILE A 44 5.85 6.15 5.59
C ILE A 44 5.64 4.87 4.80
N GLY A 45 5.48 3.72 5.45
CA GLY A 45 5.39 2.42 4.76
C GLY A 45 4.26 2.36 3.73
N VAL A 46 3.03 2.68 4.14
CA VAL A 46 1.86 2.68 3.23
C VAL A 46 1.98 3.74 2.12
N PRO A 47 2.32 5.02 2.41
CA PRO A 47 2.67 6.00 1.38
C PRO A 47 3.64 5.51 0.31
N ILE A 48 4.73 4.86 0.73
CA ILE A 48 5.72 4.29 -0.19
C ILE A 48 5.09 3.21 -1.06
N PHE A 49 4.33 2.27 -0.48
CA PHE A 49 3.64 1.26 -1.28
C PHE A 49 2.67 1.85 -2.29
N MET A 50 1.97 2.94 -1.96
CA MET A 50 1.07 3.62 -2.89
C MET A 50 1.83 4.29 -4.05
N ILE A 51 2.94 4.99 -3.77
CA ILE A 51 3.79 5.57 -4.83
C ILE A 51 4.33 4.46 -5.76
N ILE A 52 4.84 3.36 -5.19
CA ILE A 52 5.37 2.23 -5.96
C ILE A 52 4.27 1.50 -6.74
N THR A 53 3.04 1.46 -6.23
CA THR A 53 1.88 0.92 -6.95
C THR A 53 1.58 1.76 -8.19
N GLY A 54 1.50 3.10 -8.05
CA GLY A 54 1.31 4.01 -9.18
C GLY A 54 2.40 3.86 -10.25
N HIS A 55 3.67 3.81 -9.83
CA HIS A 55 4.81 3.57 -10.72
C HIS A 55 4.70 2.23 -11.48
N ASN A 56 4.42 1.14 -10.77
CA ASN A 56 4.39 -0.21 -11.37
C ASN A 56 3.20 -0.42 -12.30
N TYR A 57 2.05 0.19 -12.00
CA TYR A 57 0.89 0.15 -12.88
C TYR A 57 1.11 0.96 -14.15
N MET A 58 1.79 2.11 -14.07
CA MET A 58 2.20 2.87 -15.24
C MET A 58 3.19 2.09 -16.12
N LEU A 59 4.22 1.48 -15.51
CA LEU A 59 5.16 0.60 -16.19
C LEU A 59 4.45 -0.60 -16.85
N SER A 60 3.44 -1.18 -16.17
CA SER A 60 2.66 -2.28 -16.72
C SER A 60 1.82 -1.86 -17.92
N TYR A 61 1.32 -0.62 -17.95
CA TYR A 61 0.52 -0.10 -19.05
C TYR A 61 1.41 0.19 -20.28
N GLU A 62 2.53 0.89 -20.09
CA GLU A 62 3.44 1.27 -21.19
C GLU A 62 4.07 0.04 -21.85
N LYS A 63 4.50 -0.96 -21.06
CA LYS A 63 5.04 -2.22 -21.60
C LYS A 63 4.05 -3.02 -22.44
N SER A 64 2.77 -2.72 -22.33
CA SER A 64 1.74 -3.46 -23.05
C SER A 64 1.39 -2.86 -24.42
N ASN A 65 1.92 -1.68 -24.81
CA ASN A 65 1.56 -0.98 -26.07
C ASN A 65 0.03 -0.85 -26.23
N ILE A 66 -0.67 -0.53 -25.13
CA ILE A 66 -2.12 -0.70 -24.99
C ILE A 66 -2.86 0.65 -25.02
N TYR A 67 -3.99 0.73 -25.75
CA TYR A 67 -5.01 1.78 -25.59
C TYR A 67 -5.81 1.59 -24.30
N LEU A 68 -6.23 2.66 -23.62
CA LEU A 68 -6.99 2.64 -22.35
C LEU A 68 -8.05 1.52 -22.24
N LYS A 69 -8.78 1.22 -23.33
CA LYS A 69 -9.79 0.16 -23.43
C LYS A 69 -9.28 -1.24 -23.02
N LYS A 70 -7.99 -1.56 -23.21
CA LYS A 70 -7.39 -2.84 -22.78
C LYS A 70 -6.83 -2.81 -21.35
N TRP A 71 -6.89 -1.70 -20.60
CA TRP A 71 -6.71 -1.78 -19.13
C TRP A 71 -7.77 -2.69 -18.52
N PHE A 72 -9.00 -2.53 -19.00
CA PHE A 72 -10.17 -3.33 -18.62
C PHE A 72 -10.31 -4.63 -19.42
N ASP A 73 -9.34 -4.98 -20.28
CA ASP A 73 -9.37 -6.29 -20.90
C ASP A 73 -9.23 -7.37 -19.81
N TRP A 74 -10.03 -8.42 -19.95
CA TRP A 74 -10.17 -9.49 -18.97
C TRP A 74 -8.80 -10.06 -18.58
N GLU A 75 -7.93 -10.35 -19.55
CA GLU A 75 -6.62 -10.95 -19.28
C GLU A 75 -5.73 -10.05 -18.42
N ASN A 76 -5.77 -8.74 -18.68
CA ASN A 76 -4.97 -7.76 -17.97
C ASN A 76 -5.51 -7.50 -16.55
N LEU A 77 -6.83 -7.31 -16.46
CA LEU A 77 -7.52 -7.02 -15.21
C LEU A 77 -7.48 -8.22 -14.27
N TYR A 78 -7.82 -9.41 -14.76
CA TYR A 78 -7.76 -10.66 -14.00
C TYR A 78 -6.35 -10.92 -13.47
N LYS A 79 -5.31 -10.70 -14.28
CA LYS A 79 -3.91 -10.86 -13.85
C LYS A 79 -3.51 -9.92 -12.70
N LYS A 80 -4.09 -8.71 -12.64
CA LYS A 80 -3.84 -7.76 -11.55
C LYS A 80 -4.67 -8.12 -10.31
N LEU A 81 -5.96 -8.33 -10.49
CA LEU A 81 -6.89 -8.68 -9.42
C LEU A 81 -6.49 -9.99 -8.74
N LYS A 82 -6.15 -11.05 -9.48
CA LYS A 82 -5.79 -12.35 -8.89
C LYS A 82 -4.59 -12.29 -7.95
N ARG A 83 -3.62 -11.42 -8.24
CA ARG A 83 -2.42 -11.23 -7.41
C ARG A 83 -2.71 -10.56 -6.06
N VAL A 84 -3.84 -9.88 -5.96
CA VAL A 84 -4.31 -9.22 -4.74
C VAL A 84 -5.37 -10.09 -4.07
N LEU A 85 -6.40 -10.47 -4.81
CA LEU A 85 -7.56 -11.20 -4.33
C LEU A 85 -7.24 -12.57 -3.77
N PHE A 86 -6.48 -13.42 -4.47
CA PHE A 86 -6.27 -14.79 -3.96
C PHE A 86 -5.48 -14.80 -2.66
N PRO A 87 -4.32 -14.11 -2.55
CA PRO A 87 -3.62 -14.04 -1.28
C PRO A 87 -4.47 -13.45 -0.15
N TYR A 88 -5.27 -12.42 -0.47
CA TYR A 88 -6.15 -11.80 0.51
C TYR A 88 -7.28 -12.73 0.97
N ILE A 89 -7.94 -13.44 0.05
CA ILE A 89 -9.04 -14.36 0.36
C ILE A 89 -8.59 -15.47 1.31
N TYR A 90 -7.42 -16.10 1.08
CA TYR A 90 -6.95 -17.14 1.98
C TYR A 90 -6.71 -16.63 3.41
N ILE A 91 -6.33 -15.37 3.56
CA ILE A 91 -6.09 -14.75 4.86
C ILE A 91 -7.41 -14.43 5.55
N ILE A 92 -8.41 -13.92 4.83
CA ILE A 92 -9.76 -13.76 5.37
C ILE A 92 -10.34 -15.11 5.79
N LEU A 93 -10.14 -16.17 5.00
CA LEU A 93 -10.56 -17.52 5.38
C LEU A 93 -9.83 -18.01 6.64
N ALA A 94 -8.53 -17.74 6.77
CA ALA A 94 -7.78 -18.04 7.98
C ALA A 94 -8.30 -17.27 9.20
N GLU A 95 -8.61 -15.97 9.07
CA GLU A 95 -9.22 -15.18 10.14
C GLU A 95 -10.59 -15.74 10.54
N ILE A 96 -11.44 -16.12 9.58
CA ILE A 96 -12.74 -16.75 9.87
C ILE A 96 -12.54 -18.05 10.65
N ILE A 97 -11.57 -18.89 10.27
CA ILE A 97 -11.24 -20.11 11.02
C ILE A 97 -10.87 -19.77 12.47
N VAL A 98 -10.03 -18.75 12.68
CA VAL A 98 -9.64 -18.31 14.04
C VAL A 98 -10.84 -17.78 14.83
N VAL A 99 -11.78 -17.06 14.20
CA VAL A 99 -13.02 -16.59 14.82
C VAL A 99 -13.83 -17.76 15.42
N PHE A 100 -13.87 -18.90 14.74
CA PHE A 100 -14.60 -20.09 15.22
C PHE A 100 -13.82 -20.92 16.25
N ILE A 101 -12.48 -20.86 16.24
CA ILE A 101 -11.64 -21.62 17.18
C ILE A 101 -11.49 -20.89 18.52
N LYS A 102 -11.26 -19.57 18.51
CA LYS A 102 -10.97 -18.80 19.73
C LYS A 102 -12.25 -18.19 20.33
N ASN A 103 -12.36 -18.23 21.65
CA ASN A 103 -13.51 -17.68 22.39
C ASN A 103 -13.53 -16.14 22.38
N ASP A 104 -12.37 -15.50 22.23
CA ASP A 104 -12.24 -14.03 22.20
C ASP A 104 -13.01 -13.37 21.05
N PHE A 105 -13.44 -14.15 20.04
CA PHE A 105 -14.09 -13.65 18.82
C PHE A 105 -15.53 -14.13 18.65
N LEU A 106 -16.21 -14.55 19.74
CA LEU A 106 -17.59 -15.03 19.71
C LEU A 106 -18.56 -14.04 19.03
N GLU A 107 -18.37 -12.73 19.21
CA GLU A 107 -19.20 -11.67 18.61
C GLU A 107 -19.17 -11.65 17.06
N TYR A 108 -18.14 -12.24 16.46
CA TYR A 108 -17.97 -12.29 15.00
C TYR A 108 -18.59 -13.54 14.36
N ARG A 109 -19.16 -14.48 15.13
CA ARG A 109 -19.65 -15.77 14.59
C ARG A 109 -21.02 -15.70 13.91
N SER A 110 -21.73 -14.58 14.01
CA SER A 110 -23.01 -14.41 13.30
C SER A 110 -22.76 -14.21 11.80
N ILE A 111 -23.68 -14.68 10.95
CA ILE A 111 -23.58 -14.51 9.48
C ILE A 111 -23.43 -13.02 9.12
N LYS A 112 -24.20 -12.14 9.79
CA LYS A 112 -24.12 -10.69 9.59
C LYS A 112 -22.74 -10.15 9.96
N SER A 113 -22.17 -10.59 11.08
CA SER A 113 -20.84 -10.20 11.53
C SER A 113 -19.76 -10.66 10.55
N ILE A 114 -19.84 -11.89 10.04
CA ILE A 114 -18.88 -12.44 9.06
C ILE A 114 -18.94 -11.67 7.73
N LEU A 115 -20.15 -11.34 7.26
CA LEU A 115 -20.30 -10.54 6.04
C LEU A 115 -19.71 -9.13 6.23
N PHE A 116 -20.01 -8.48 7.36
CA PHE A 116 -19.44 -7.18 7.68
C PHE A 116 -17.92 -7.22 7.83
N PHE A 117 -17.41 -8.29 8.47
CA PHE A 117 -15.98 -8.57 8.63
C PHE A 117 -15.25 -8.65 7.28
N CYS A 118 -15.82 -9.37 6.31
CA CYS A 118 -15.26 -9.51 4.96
C CYS A 118 -15.26 -8.17 4.21
N ILE A 119 -16.32 -7.38 4.34
CA ILE A 119 -16.45 -6.07 3.67
C ILE A 119 -15.45 -5.06 4.26
N LYS A 120 -15.27 -5.07 5.59
CA LYS A 120 -14.39 -4.15 6.33
C LYS A 120 -12.91 -4.41 6.10
N GLY A 121 -12.55 -5.59 5.58
CA GLY A 121 -11.17 -5.95 5.29
C GLY A 121 -10.54 -7.00 6.22
N GLY A 122 -11.26 -7.43 7.26
CA GLY A 122 -10.70 -8.13 8.44
C GLY A 122 -10.54 -7.22 9.66
N THR A 123 -10.03 -7.77 10.77
CA THR A 123 -9.89 -7.06 12.07
C THR A 123 -8.48 -6.55 12.35
N GLY A 124 -7.46 -7.12 11.71
CA GLY A 124 -6.07 -6.75 11.95
C GLY A 124 -5.67 -5.33 11.50
N PRO A 125 -4.52 -4.82 11.97
CA PRO A 125 -3.98 -3.57 11.48
C PRO A 125 -3.72 -3.64 9.96
N GLY A 126 -4.14 -2.61 9.25
CA GLY A 126 -4.01 -2.55 7.79
C GLY A 126 -5.11 -3.29 7.02
N SER A 127 -6.14 -3.84 7.68
CA SER A 127 -7.15 -4.70 7.02
C SER A 127 -7.87 -4.08 5.82
N PHE A 128 -8.03 -2.76 5.83
CA PHE A 128 -8.59 -2.00 4.71
C PHE A 128 -7.76 -2.09 3.40
N TYR A 129 -6.47 -2.40 3.47
CA TYR A 129 -5.54 -2.28 2.35
C TYR A 129 -5.87 -3.22 1.18
N GLY A 130 -6.34 -4.44 1.45
CA GLY A 130 -6.81 -5.37 0.40
C GLY A 130 -7.97 -4.76 -0.42
N PRO A 131 -9.09 -4.40 0.23
CA PRO A 131 -10.18 -3.64 -0.39
C PRO A 131 -9.72 -2.36 -1.12
N THR A 132 -8.81 -1.58 -0.52
CA THR A 132 -8.24 -0.39 -1.14
C THR A 132 -7.49 -0.72 -2.44
N LEU A 133 -6.64 -1.75 -2.46
CA LEU A 133 -5.92 -2.16 -3.68
C LEU A 133 -6.87 -2.59 -4.81
N ILE A 134 -7.97 -3.26 -4.47
CA ILE A 134 -9.02 -3.62 -5.44
C ILE A 134 -9.63 -2.35 -6.05
N GLN A 135 -10.00 -1.38 -5.21
CA GLN A 135 -10.51 -0.09 -5.68
C GLN A 135 -9.49 0.64 -6.57
N ILE A 136 -8.21 0.59 -6.23
CA ILE A 136 -7.15 1.21 -7.03
C ILE A 136 -7.07 0.55 -8.43
N ILE A 137 -7.13 -0.78 -8.50
CA ILE A 137 -7.07 -1.51 -9.78
C ILE A 137 -8.30 -1.20 -10.66
N LEU A 138 -9.48 -1.17 -10.05
CA LEU A 138 -10.76 -1.06 -10.77
C LEU A 138 -11.15 0.37 -11.13
N PHE A 139 -10.85 1.34 -10.28
CA PHE A 139 -11.39 2.70 -10.39
C PHE A 139 -10.29 3.76 -10.41
N TYR A 140 -9.52 3.88 -9.33
CA TYR A 140 -8.65 5.05 -9.15
C TYR A 140 -7.49 5.09 -10.15
N PHE A 141 -6.80 3.97 -10.40
CA PHE A 141 -5.73 3.96 -11.37
C PHE A 141 -6.23 4.19 -12.81
N PRO A 142 -7.32 3.56 -13.29
CA PRO A 142 -7.94 3.90 -14.57
C PRO A 142 -8.29 5.38 -14.73
N ILE A 143 -8.88 5.98 -13.70
CA ILE A 143 -9.24 7.41 -13.70
C ILE A 143 -7.98 8.27 -13.82
N LEU A 144 -6.97 7.99 -12.99
CA LEU A 144 -5.68 8.68 -13.07
C LEU A 144 -5.01 8.49 -14.44
N LEU A 145 -5.06 7.28 -15.00
CA LEU A 145 -4.49 6.98 -16.32
C LEU A 145 -5.19 7.79 -17.41
N PHE A 146 -6.52 7.76 -17.44
CA PHE A 146 -7.33 8.54 -18.38
C PHE A 146 -7.00 10.02 -18.27
N PHE A 147 -7.01 10.55 -17.05
CA PHE A 147 -6.67 11.93 -16.75
C PHE A 147 -5.27 12.31 -17.24
N ASN A 148 -4.26 11.50 -16.92
CA ASN A 148 -2.87 11.75 -17.33
C ASN A 148 -2.69 11.72 -18.84
N ILE A 149 -3.40 10.84 -19.57
CA ILE A 149 -3.37 10.79 -21.04
C ILE A 149 -3.96 12.07 -21.64
N HIS A 150 -5.02 12.63 -21.05
CA HIS A 150 -5.65 13.85 -21.56
C HIS A 150 -4.81 15.09 -21.26
N ILE A 151 -4.14 15.17 -20.10
CA ILE A 151 -3.20 16.27 -19.82
C ILE A 151 -2.06 16.32 -20.84
N ILE A 152 -1.55 15.16 -21.30
CA ILE A 152 -0.51 15.11 -22.34
C ILE A 152 -0.96 15.84 -23.61
N LYS A 153 -2.24 15.70 -23.99
CA LYS A 153 -2.76 16.31 -25.22
C LYS A 153 -2.86 17.83 -25.12
N ILE A 154 -3.10 18.37 -23.92
CA ILE A 154 -3.35 19.79 -23.69
C ILE A 154 -2.05 20.58 -23.50
N ASN A 155 -1.07 20.00 -22.81
CA ASN A 155 0.15 20.71 -22.42
C ASN A 155 1.41 20.04 -22.97
N LYS A 156 2.31 20.84 -23.59
CA LYS A 156 3.67 20.41 -23.92
C LYS A 156 4.32 19.80 -22.66
N GLU A 157 5.04 18.70 -22.82
CA GLU A 157 5.53 17.80 -21.74
C GLU A 157 6.19 18.46 -20.52
N ARG A 158 6.65 19.71 -20.65
CA ARG A 158 7.39 20.48 -19.64
C ARG A 158 6.64 20.66 -18.31
N TYR A 159 5.32 20.88 -18.33
CA TYR A 159 4.55 21.20 -17.12
C TYR A 159 3.52 20.13 -16.72
N ARG A 160 3.46 19.02 -17.48
CA ARG A 160 2.52 17.92 -17.24
C ARG A 160 2.52 17.42 -15.80
N ALA A 161 3.71 17.13 -15.24
CA ALA A 161 3.83 16.62 -13.87
C ALA A 161 3.21 17.58 -12.85
N ILE A 162 3.52 18.87 -12.96
CA ILE A 162 3.07 19.91 -12.01
C ILE A 162 1.55 20.04 -12.08
N TYR A 163 0.97 20.23 -13.28
CA TYR A 163 -0.47 20.37 -13.42
C TYR A 163 -1.23 19.12 -12.96
N SER A 164 -0.73 17.93 -13.33
CA SER A 164 -1.35 16.68 -12.91
C SER A 164 -1.35 16.50 -11.39
N LEU A 165 -0.27 16.92 -10.71
CA LEU A 165 -0.17 16.83 -9.26
C LEU A 165 -1.08 17.85 -8.57
N ILE A 166 -1.11 19.10 -9.04
CA ILE A 166 -1.95 20.17 -8.47
C ILE A 166 -3.43 19.79 -8.58
N ILE A 167 -3.88 19.32 -9.73
CA ILE A 167 -5.29 18.95 -9.92
C ILE A 167 -5.67 17.78 -9.02
N VAL A 168 -4.84 16.72 -8.96
CA VAL A 168 -5.09 15.57 -8.07
C VAL A 168 -5.08 15.98 -6.59
N PHE A 169 -4.17 16.89 -6.22
CA PHE A 169 -4.13 17.48 -4.88
C PHE A 169 -5.43 18.22 -4.55
N ILE A 170 -5.96 19.05 -5.46
CA ILE A 170 -7.23 19.75 -5.26
C ILE A 170 -8.38 18.76 -5.03
N PHE A 171 -8.46 17.70 -5.82
CA PHE A 171 -9.51 16.68 -5.64
C PHE A 171 -9.39 15.94 -4.29
N GLU A 172 -8.18 15.63 -3.85
CA GLU A 172 -7.94 14.99 -2.55
C GLU A 172 -8.25 15.96 -1.39
N PHE A 173 -7.85 17.23 -1.51
CA PHE A 173 -8.15 18.27 -0.54
C PHE A 173 -9.65 18.51 -0.39
N LEU A 174 -10.40 18.53 -1.51
CA LEU A 174 -11.87 18.61 -1.48
C LEU A 174 -12.50 17.38 -0.83
N TYR A 175 -11.92 16.19 -1.04
CA TYR A 175 -12.35 14.97 -0.35
C TYR A 175 -12.15 15.06 1.17
N GLU A 176 -11.00 15.56 1.63
CA GLU A 176 -10.75 15.77 3.07
C GLU A 176 -11.75 16.76 3.69
N ILE A 177 -12.06 17.87 3.00
CA ILE A 177 -13.12 18.80 3.44
C ILE A 177 -14.48 18.11 3.52
N PHE A 178 -14.85 17.35 2.48
CA PHE A 178 -16.12 16.63 2.45
C PHE A 178 -16.24 15.63 3.60
N ILE A 179 -15.19 14.85 3.88
CA ILE A 179 -15.18 13.89 4.99
C ILE A 179 -15.30 14.59 6.35
N ASN A 180 -14.65 15.74 6.51
CA ASN A 180 -14.78 16.51 7.75
C ASN A 180 -16.20 17.00 7.96
N TYR A 181 -16.88 17.47 6.91
CA TYR A 181 -18.28 17.87 6.99
C TYR A 181 -19.22 16.70 7.31
N MET A 182 -18.92 15.49 6.81
CA MET A 182 -19.70 14.29 7.12
C MET A 182 -19.71 13.94 8.62
N LYS A 183 -18.71 14.40 9.39
CA LYS A 183 -18.66 14.22 10.86
C LYS A 183 -19.84 14.88 11.56
N ASP A 184 -20.37 15.98 11.02
CA ASP A 184 -21.49 16.71 11.62
C ASP A 184 -22.85 16.05 11.33
N ILE A 185 -22.90 15.14 10.34
CA ILE A 185 -24.13 14.48 9.88
C ILE A 185 -24.21 13.05 10.40
N TYR A 186 -23.07 12.35 10.47
CA TYR A 186 -23.00 10.92 10.77
C TYR A 186 -22.15 10.64 12.01
N SER A 187 -22.30 9.44 12.59
CA SER A 187 -21.49 9.05 13.74
C SER A 187 -20.00 8.96 13.37
N GLU A 188 -19.13 9.36 14.31
CA GLU A 188 -17.68 9.39 14.09
C GLU A 188 -17.12 8.00 13.69
N ILE A 189 -17.65 6.93 14.29
CA ILE A 189 -17.27 5.55 13.96
C ILE A 189 -17.55 5.26 12.48
N LEU A 190 -18.72 5.65 11.97
CA LEU A 190 -19.08 5.42 10.57
C LEU A 190 -18.16 6.20 9.63
N VAL A 191 -17.92 7.48 9.93
CA VAL A 191 -17.04 8.34 9.12
C VAL A 191 -15.61 7.81 9.09
N GLN A 192 -15.06 7.37 10.23
CA GLN A 192 -13.73 6.75 10.28
C GLN A 192 -13.65 5.46 9.45
N GLN A 193 -14.70 4.62 9.47
CA GLN A 193 -14.72 3.41 8.63
C GLN A 193 -14.78 3.75 7.14
N ILE A 194 -15.62 4.72 6.75
CA ILE A 194 -15.70 5.19 5.36
C ILE A 194 -14.34 5.75 4.92
N TYR A 195 -13.74 6.63 5.72
CA TYR A 195 -12.46 7.26 5.43
C TYR A 195 -11.34 6.23 5.24
N ARG A 196 -11.28 5.23 6.14
CA ARG A 196 -10.30 4.15 6.07
C ARG A 196 -10.45 3.28 4.82
N MET A 197 -11.68 3.03 4.39
CA MET A 197 -11.95 2.10 3.28
C MET A 197 -11.78 2.73 1.90
N ILE A 198 -11.98 4.04 1.76
CA ILE A 198 -11.96 4.73 0.47
C ILE A 198 -10.52 5.03 0.04
N ALA A 199 -10.15 4.62 -1.19
CA ALA A 199 -8.79 4.84 -1.69
C ALA A 199 -8.48 6.29 -2.12
N MET A 200 -9.45 7.22 -2.05
CA MET A 200 -9.31 8.62 -2.47
C MET A 200 -8.14 9.34 -1.79
N ARG A 201 -7.93 9.11 -0.48
CA ARG A 201 -6.79 9.64 0.27
C ARG A 201 -5.41 9.20 -0.26
N HIS A 202 -5.37 8.13 -1.07
CA HIS A 202 -4.14 7.58 -1.62
C HIS A 202 -3.83 8.08 -3.04
N VAL A 203 -4.72 8.87 -3.64
CA VAL A 203 -4.66 9.23 -5.06
C VAL A 203 -3.47 10.15 -5.38
N VAL A 204 -3.09 11.05 -4.45
CA VAL A 204 -1.89 11.88 -4.61
C VAL A 204 -0.61 11.03 -4.63
N PHE A 205 -0.51 10.03 -3.75
CA PHE A 205 0.63 9.10 -3.74
C PHE A 205 0.72 8.29 -5.02
N LEU A 206 -0.41 7.78 -5.53
CA LEU A 206 -0.48 7.09 -6.82
C LEU A 206 -0.03 8.00 -7.97
N GLN A 207 -0.47 9.27 -7.97
CA GLN A 207 -0.09 10.26 -8.98
C GLN A 207 1.42 10.55 -8.93
N VAL A 208 2.01 10.69 -7.74
CA VAL A 208 3.46 10.82 -7.58
C VAL A 208 4.19 9.59 -8.11
N GLY A 209 3.62 8.39 -7.96
CA GLY A 209 4.11 7.17 -8.60
C GLY A 209 4.14 7.23 -10.12
N ILE A 210 3.08 7.76 -10.74
CA ILE A 210 2.99 7.97 -12.19
C ILE A 210 4.04 9.01 -12.65
N ILE A 211 4.20 10.10 -11.89
CA ILE A 211 5.22 11.13 -12.17
C ILE A 211 6.63 10.52 -12.04
N LEU A 212 6.88 9.73 -11.00
CA LEU A 212 8.14 9.04 -10.80
C LEU A 212 8.47 8.13 -11.99
N TYR A 213 7.49 7.45 -12.58
CA TYR A 213 7.69 6.61 -13.77
C TYR A 213 8.21 7.43 -14.96
N TYR A 214 7.54 8.53 -15.31
CA TYR A 214 7.92 9.33 -16.49
C TYR A 214 9.18 10.17 -16.28
N TYR A 215 9.44 10.63 -15.05
CA TYR A 215 10.49 11.61 -14.77
C TYR A 215 11.61 11.07 -13.87
N LYS A 216 11.72 9.74 -13.69
CA LYS A 216 12.70 9.09 -12.80
C LYS A 216 14.10 9.67 -12.94
N GLU A 217 14.67 9.65 -14.14
CA GLU A 217 16.06 10.10 -14.38
C GLU A 217 16.25 11.59 -14.06
N LYS A 218 15.27 12.43 -14.42
CA LYS A 218 15.30 13.87 -14.13
C LYS A 218 15.20 14.15 -12.63
N ILE A 219 14.37 13.39 -11.92
CA ILE A 219 14.20 13.45 -10.47
C ILE A 219 15.50 13.02 -9.77
N LEU A 220 16.10 11.90 -10.17
CA LEU A 220 17.36 11.41 -9.58
C LEU A 220 18.53 12.38 -9.80
N LYS A 221 18.63 12.97 -11.01
CA LYS A 221 19.65 13.98 -11.32
C LYS A 221 19.48 15.27 -10.50
N ASN A 222 18.24 15.70 -10.26
CA ASN A 222 17.92 16.95 -9.57
C ASN A 222 17.39 16.74 -8.13
N PHE A 223 17.72 15.62 -7.47
CA PHE A 223 17.10 15.24 -6.20
C PHE A 223 17.26 16.28 -5.08
N ILE A 224 18.30 17.11 -5.14
CA ILE A 224 18.53 18.22 -4.19
C ILE A 224 17.33 19.18 -4.18
N LYS A 225 16.65 19.37 -5.33
CA LYS A 225 15.45 20.22 -5.43
C LYS A 225 14.25 19.69 -4.66
N ILE A 226 14.26 18.42 -4.27
CA ILE A 226 13.18 17.78 -3.49
C ILE A 226 13.43 17.92 -1.99
N ILE A 227 14.67 18.19 -1.57
CA ILE A 227 15.04 18.29 -0.14
C ILE A 227 14.17 19.30 0.62
N PRO A 228 13.93 20.54 0.14
CA PRO A 228 13.07 21.48 0.87
C PRO A 228 11.65 20.94 1.09
N PHE A 229 11.06 20.31 0.07
CA PHE A 229 9.73 19.69 0.18
C PHE A 229 9.72 18.49 1.13
N SER A 230 10.79 17.69 1.14
CA SER A 230 10.97 16.59 2.08
C SER A 230 11.08 17.08 3.52
N ILE A 231 11.80 18.18 3.76
CA ILE A 231 11.91 18.80 5.09
C ILE A 231 10.53 19.25 5.57
N VAL A 232 9.74 19.90 4.70
CA VAL A 232 8.35 20.29 5.03
C VAL A 232 7.51 19.06 5.39
N GLY A 233 7.62 17.97 4.62
CA GLY A 233 6.92 16.71 4.92
C GLY A 233 7.36 16.08 6.25
N ALA A 234 8.65 16.12 6.58
CA ALA A 234 9.18 15.64 7.87
C ALA A 234 8.70 16.49 9.04
N ILE A 235 8.73 17.82 8.89
CA ILE A 235 8.22 18.77 9.88
C ILE A 235 6.72 18.52 10.10
N TYR A 236 5.95 18.32 9.04
CA TYR A 236 4.53 17.99 9.13
C TYR A 236 4.30 16.74 9.98
N ILE A 237 5.01 15.64 9.71
CA ILE A 237 4.90 14.39 10.49
C ILE A 237 5.22 14.67 11.96
N TYR A 238 6.33 15.36 12.23
CA TYR A 238 6.73 15.70 13.60
C TYR A 238 5.67 16.55 14.33
N MET A 239 5.11 17.55 13.66
CA MET A 239 4.05 18.40 14.20
C MET A 239 2.79 17.59 14.54
N VAL A 240 2.42 16.67 13.66
CA VAL A 240 1.18 15.92 13.79
C VAL A 240 1.29 14.78 14.82
N ASP A 241 2.36 13.99 14.74
CA ASP A 241 2.56 12.78 15.54
C ASP A 241 3.21 13.09 16.89
N CYS A 242 4.33 13.84 16.90
CA CYS A 242 5.06 14.10 18.14
C CYS A 242 4.46 15.25 18.96
N LYS A 243 3.89 16.28 18.29
CA LYS A 243 3.25 17.43 18.96
C LYS A 243 1.73 17.35 19.03
N GLY A 244 1.12 16.38 18.36
CA GLY A 244 -0.33 16.16 18.41
C GLY A 244 -1.15 17.19 17.64
N TYR A 245 -0.53 18.06 16.82
CA TYR A 245 -1.27 19.08 16.08
C TYR A 245 -2.23 18.46 15.07
N VAL A 246 -3.32 19.19 14.80
CA VAL A 246 -4.29 18.87 13.75
C VAL A 246 -4.24 20.03 12.76
N LEU A 247 -3.90 19.72 11.51
CA LEU A 247 -3.68 20.72 10.47
C LEU A 247 -4.77 20.57 9.43
N PHE A 248 -5.62 21.59 9.29
CA PHE A 248 -6.70 21.60 8.31
C PHE A 248 -6.17 21.35 6.89
N PRO A 249 -6.84 20.53 6.06
CA PRO A 249 -8.09 19.80 6.31
C PRO A 249 -7.88 18.38 6.87
N TYR A 250 -6.66 18.01 7.28
CA TYR A 250 -6.33 16.62 7.65
C TYR A 250 -6.69 16.33 9.11
N TYR A 251 -7.86 15.71 9.32
CA TYR A 251 -8.34 15.32 10.64
C TYR A 251 -8.10 13.83 10.92
N TYR A 252 -8.54 12.97 10.01
CA TYR A 252 -8.41 11.52 10.15
C TYR A 252 -7.09 11.03 9.56
N TRP A 253 -6.34 10.21 10.31
CA TRP A 253 -5.07 9.62 9.85
C TRP A 253 -4.10 10.66 9.27
N LYS A 254 -4.10 11.82 9.91
CA LYS A 254 -3.30 13.01 9.60
C LYS A 254 -1.81 12.67 9.46
N GLU A 255 -1.31 11.65 10.16
CA GLU A 255 0.08 11.19 10.09
C GLU A 255 0.48 10.70 8.69
N VAL A 256 -0.49 10.22 7.89
CA VAL A 256 -0.28 9.69 6.53
C VAL A 256 -0.96 10.52 5.43
N ALA A 257 -1.26 11.79 5.74
CA ALA A 257 -1.89 12.72 4.83
C ALA A 257 -0.96 13.21 3.71
N THR A 258 -1.53 13.90 2.73
CA THR A 258 -0.84 14.32 1.51
C THR A 258 0.49 15.07 1.69
N PRO A 259 0.71 15.97 2.68
CA PRO A 259 2.00 16.64 2.86
C PRO A 259 3.18 15.67 3.01
N MET A 260 2.91 14.48 3.53
CA MET A 260 3.88 13.39 3.68
C MET A 260 4.43 12.84 2.36
N VAL A 261 3.73 13.05 1.24
CA VAL A 261 4.10 12.47 -0.07
C VAL A 261 5.52 12.84 -0.48
N PHE A 262 5.98 14.06 -0.17
CA PHE A 262 7.31 14.51 -0.51
C PHE A 262 8.39 13.83 0.32
N TYR A 263 8.10 13.57 1.59
CA TYR A 263 9.01 12.83 2.47
C TYR A 263 9.09 11.35 2.07
N ALA A 264 7.96 10.71 1.76
CA ALA A 264 7.94 9.35 1.21
C ALA A 264 8.70 9.25 -0.12
N LEU A 265 8.50 10.22 -1.03
CA LEU A 265 9.23 10.30 -2.31
C LEU A 265 10.73 10.47 -2.09
N PHE A 266 11.15 11.28 -1.13
CA PHE A 266 12.56 11.45 -0.79
C PHE A 266 13.22 10.12 -0.39
N ILE A 267 12.58 9.35 0.50
CA ILE A 267 13.10 8.03 0.88
C ILE A 267 13.21 7.09 -0.32
N ILE A 268 12.20 7.06 -1.20
CA ILE A 268 12.24 6.30 -2.44
C ILE A 268 13.44 6.70 -3.29
N ILE A 269 13.69 8.00 -3.46
CA ILE A 269 14.79 8.54 -4.25
C ILE A 269 16.16 8.18 -3.66
N ILE A 270 16.32 8.27 -2.33
CA ILE A 270 17.54 7.86 -1.64
C ILE A 270 17.83 6.39 -1.93
N ILE A 271 16.82 5.52 -1.80
CA ILE A 271 17.00 4.10 -2.08
C ILE A 271 17.35 3.87 -3.56
N LEU A 272 16.61 4.48 -4.50
CA LEU A 272 16.88 4.36 -5.94
C LEU A 272 18.29 4.83 -6.31
N LYS A 273 18.80 5.87 -5.66
CA LYS A 273 20.09 6.48 -5.99
C LYS A 273 21.26 5.70 -5.41
N TYR A 274 21.18 5.31 -4.14
CA TYR A 274 22.32 4.76 -3.41
C TYR A 274 22.36 3.22 -3.40
N PHE A 275 21.23 2.54 -3.65
CA PHE A 275 21.16 1.07 -3.59
C PHE A 275 21.18 0.42 -4.99
N LYS A 276 21.46 1.19 -6.04
CA LYS A 276 21.51 0.73 -7.44
C LYS A 276 22.61 -0.31 -7.69
N ASN A 277 23.78 -0.13 -7.11
CA ASN A 277 25.01 -0.89 -7.41
C ASN A 277 25.46 -1.79 -6.25
N ILE A 278 24.54 -2.26 -5.41
CA ILE A 278 24.93 -3.18 -4.32
C ILE A 278 25.30 -4.53 -4.93
N ASP A 279 26.40 -5.12 -4.48
CA ASP A 279 26.81 -6.45 -4.92
C ASP A 279 25.83 -7.53 -4.46
N LYS A 280 25.76 -8.63 -5.20
CA LYS A 280 24.96 -9.79 -4.78
C LYS A 280 25.64 -10.45 -3.59
N ASN A 281 24.98 -10.45 -2.45
CA ASN A 281 25.41 -11.17 -1.25
C ASN A 281 24.18 -11.77 -0.54
N PHE A 282 24.42 -12.52 0.53
CA PHE A 282 23.36 -13.18 1.30
C PHE A 282 22.29 -12.19 1.80
N PHE A 283 22.71 -11.06 2.38
CA PHE A 283 21.80 -10.03 2.89
C PHE A 283 20.96 -9.39 1.78
N GLU A 284 21.54 -9.15 0.62
CA GLU A 284 20.83 -8.68 -0.56
C GLU A 284 19.76 -9.68 -1.02
N GLY A 285 20.08 -10.98 -1.00
CA GLY A 285 19.12 -12.04 -1.28
C GLY A 285 17.91 -12.00 -0.33
N ILE A 286 18.15 -11.80 0.97
CA ILE A 286 17.08 -11.65 1.97
C ILE A 286 16.21 -10.42 1.67
N ILE A 287 16.82 -9.24 1.51
CA ILE A 287 16.09 -7.99 1.26
C ILE A 287 15.26 -8.11 -0.03
N ASN A 288 15.83 -8.70 -1.07
CA ASN A 288 15.14 -8.93 -2.34
C ASN A 288 13.93 -9.85 -2.16
N THR A 289 14.06 -10.90 -1.34
CA THR A 289 12.98 -11.84 -1.04
C THR A 289 11.86 -11.17 -0.25
N ILE A 290 12.20 -10.38 0.77
CA ILE A 290 11.22 -9.59 1.55
C ILE A 290 10.49 -8.61 0.62
N GLY A 291 11.22 -7.90 -0.25
CA GLY A 291 10.61 -6.96 -1.19
C GLY A 291 9.65 -7.61 -2.19
N LYS A 292 9.92 -8.84 -2.62
CA LYS A 292 9.03 -9.64 -3.47
C LYS A 292 7.82 -10.18 -2.71
N ALA A 293 8.03 -10.62 -1.48
CA ALA A 293 7.02 -11.18 -0.59
C ALA A 293 6.23 -10.13 0.19
N SER A 294 6.51 -8.82 0.02
CA SER A 294 6.01 -7.75 0.89
C SER A 294 4.49 -7.76 1.07
N TYR A 295 3.72 -8.07 0.01
CA TYR A 295 2.26 -8.17 0.13
C TYR A 295 1.81 -9.36 0.99
N HIS A 296 2.50 -10.50 0.91
CA HIS A 296 2.18 -11.68 1.71
C HIS A 296 2.59 -11.47 3.18
N ILE A 297 3.74 -10.84 3.42
CA ILE A 297 4.17 -10.40 4.77
C ILE A 297 3.14 -9.43 5.36
N PHE A 298 2.67 -8.47 4.56
CA PHE A 298 1.62 -7.54 4.96
C PHE A 298 0.31 -8.24 5.35
N LEU A 299 -0.09 -9.29 4.65
CA LEU A 299 -1.31 -10.02 5.00
C LEU A 299 -1.12 -10.89 6.24
N ILE A 300 0.05 -11.51 6.41
CA ILE A 300 0.37 -12.29 7.60
C ILE A 300 0.42 -11.41 8.86
N GLN A 301 1.02 -10.21 8.78
CA GLN A 301 1.08 -9.33 9.95
C GLN A 301 -0.33 -8.90 10.40
N MET A 302 -1.26 -8.73 9.45
CA MET A 302 -2.64 -8.37 9.76
C MET A 302 -3.30 -9.46 10.60
N LEU A 303 -3.21 -10.72 10.15
CA LEU A 303 -3.70 -11.87 10.91
C LEU A 303 -2.97 -12.04 12.25
N TYR A 304 -1.64 -11.88 12.25
CA TYR A 304 -0.81 -12.06 13.43
C TYR A 304 -1.13 -11.02 14.50
N PHE A 305 -0.91 -9.73 14.23
CA PHE A 305 -1.17 -8.66 15.19
C PHE A 305 -2.67 -8.50 15.52
N GLY A 306 -3.56 -8.90 14.61
CA GLY A 306 -5.00 -8.84 14.83
C GLY A 306 -5.55 -9.96 15.72
N MET A 307 -5.05 -11.19 15.60
CA MET A 307 -5.71 -12.36 16.20
C MET A 307 -4.78 -13.42 16.79
N LEU A 308 -3.51 -13.47 16.39
CA LEU A 308 -2.60 -14.58 16.72
C LEU A 308 -1.33 -14.15 17.47
N ARG A 309 -1.22 -12.87 17.86
CA ARG A 309 -0.02 -12.36 18.53
C ARG A 309 0.30 -13.19 19.77
N ILE A 310 1.57 -13.54 19.93
CA ILE A 310 2.08 -14.34 21.05
C ILE A 310 3.04 -13.46 21.84
N VAL A 311 2.95 -13.53 23.17
CA VAL A 311 3.90 -12.87 24.09
C VAL A 311 4.58 -13.98 24.89
N ILE A 312 5.92 -14.07 24.81
CA ILE A 312 6.70 -15.14 25.44
C ILE A 312 7.65 -14.56 26.49
N PHE A 313 8.39 -13.51 26.15
CA PHE A 313 9.48 -13.00 26.98
C PHE A 313 9.08 -11.84 27.89
N ASN A 314 7.91 -11.23 27.65
CA ASN A 314 7.41 -10.02 28.31
C ASN A 314 8.44 -8.87 28.32
N ASN A 315 9.23 -8.78 27.26
CA ASN A 315 10.28 -7.77 27.12
C ASN A 315 10.55 -7.45 25.64
N GLY A 316 11.57 -6.64 25.37
CA GLY A 316 11.90 -6.21 24.00
C GLY A 316 12.23 -7.34 23.02
N LEU A 317 12.53 -8.57 23.48
CA LEU A 317 12.73 -9.72 22.61
C LEU A 317 11.45 -10.16 21.88
N ASP A 318 10.27 -9.91 22.46
CA ASP A 318 9.00 -10.19 21.80
C ASP A 318 8.86 -9.38 20.49
N TYR A 319 9.48 -8.20 20.40
CA TYR A 319 9.49 -7.42 19.15
C TYR A 319 10.26 -8.12 18.03
N ILE A 320 11.41 -8.73 18.36
CA ILE A 320 12.22 -9.47 17.39
C ILE A 320 11.47 -10.75 16.97
N LEU A 321 10.81 -11.40 17.92
CA LEU A 321 9.96 -12.56 17.67
C LEU A 321 8.81 -12.21 16.71
N ASP A 322 8.06 -11.15 17.02
CA ASP A 322 6.94 -10.65 16.21
C ASP A 322 7.38 -10.38 14.76
N LEU A 323 8.50 -9.68 14.57
CA LEU A 323 9.09 -9.42 13.25
C LEU A 323 9.48 -10.71 12.53
N THR A 324 10.14 -11.62 13.23
CA THR A 324 10.62 -12.89 12.66
C THR A 324 9.46 -13.77 12.21
N ILE A 325 8.39 -13.87 13.03
CA ILE A 325 7.18 -14.62 12.69
C ILE A 325 6.53 -14.04 11.43
N CYS A 326 6.28 -12.73 11.42
CA CYS A 326 5.60 -12.07 10.30
C CYS A 326 6.38 -12.23 8.98
N VAL A 327 7.70 -12.00 9.02
CA VAL A 327 8.56 -12.08 7.84
C VAL A 327 8.68 -13.53 7.36
N SER A 328 9.02 -14.48 8.24
CA SER A 328 9.25 -15.87 7.85
C SER A 328 7.96 -16.53 7.33
N ILE A 329 6.84 -16.40 8.03
CA ILE A 329 5.56 -16.97 7.57
C ILE A 329 5.09 -16.27 6.29
N GLY A 330 5.26 -14.94 6.18
CA GLY A 330 4.94 -14.19 4.97
C GLY A 330 5.74 -14.64 3.73
N ILE A 331 7.03 -14.96 3.91
CA ILE A 331 7.88 -15.49 2.84
C ILE A 331 7.43 -16.92 2.46
N ILE A 332 7.17 -17.78 3.45
CA ILE A 332 6.64 -19.13 3.21
C ILE A 332 5.34 -19.03 2.41
N TYR A 333 4.44 -18.12 2.83
CA TYR A 333 3.17 -17.89 2.18
C TYR A 333 3.33 -17.44 0.72
N TYR A 334 4.26 -16.52 0.44
CA TYR A 334 4.60 -16.07 -0.92
C TYR A 334 5.01 -17.22 -1.87
N TYR A 335 5.70 -18.25 -1.37
CA TYR A 335 6.12 -19.38 -2.19
C TYR A 335 5.06 -20.49 -2.31
N ILE A 336 4.18 -20.63 -1.33
CA ILE A 336 3.14 -21.66 -1.29
C ILE A 336 1.89 -21.21 -2.07
N GLU A 337 1.44 -19.97 -1.87
CA GLU A 337 0.19 -19.45 -2.45
C GLU A 337 0.08 -19.69 -3.95
N PRO A 338 1.09 -19.39 -4.79
CA PRO A 338 0.95 -19.54 -6.23
C PRO A 338 0.77 -21.00 -6.65
N LYS A 339 1.30 -21.95 -5.87
CA LYS A 339 1.16 -23.40 -6.12
C LYS A 339 -0.26 -23.87 -5.87
N ILE A 340 -0.90 -23.37 -4.82
CA ILE A 340 -2.31 -23.64 -4.48
C ILE A 340 -3.22 -23.01 -5.53
N THR A 341 -2.99 -21.74 -5.84
CA THR A 341 -3.84 -20.95 -6.75
C THR A 341 -3.76 -21.41 -8.20
N LYS A 342 -2.69 -22.08 -8.64
CA LYS A 342 -2.55 -22.60 -10.01
C LYS A 342 -3.72 -23.50 -10.43
N ASN A 343 -4.25 -24.30 -9.51
CA ASN A 343 -5.38 -25.20 -9.79
C ASN A 343 -6.70 -24.43 -9.95
N LEU A 344 -6.91 -23.39 -9.13
CA LEU A 344 -8.08 -22.49 -9.22
C LEU A 344 -8.04 -21.65 -10.49
N ASP A 345 -6.87 -21.14 -10.86
CA ASP A 345 -6.64 -20.36 -12.09
C ASP A 345 -7.04 -21.16 -13.34
N PHE A 346 -6.72 -22.46 -13.37
CA PHE A 346 -7.12 -23.33 -14.48
C PHE A 346 -8.64 -23.43 -14.61
N PHE A 347 -9.33 -23.62 -13.48
CA PHE A 347 -10.79 -23.74 -13.43
C PHE A 347 -11.49 -22.44 -13.85
N MET A 348 -11.05 -21.29 -13.30
CA MET A 348 -11.62 -19.98 -13.62
C MET A 348 -11.48 -19.62 -15.10
N ASN A 349 -10.31 -19.87 -15.70
CA ASN A 349 -10.12 -19.62 -17.13
C ASN A 349 -10.99 -20.51 -18.02
N LYS A 350 -11.24 -21.77 -17.61
CA LYS A 350 -12.15 -22.68 -18.32
C LYS A 350 -13.59 -22.18 -18.27
N LEU A 351 -14.06 -21.70 -17.11
CA LEU A 351 -15.39 -21.12 -16.96
C LEU A 351 -15.57 -19.88 -17.83
N VAL A 352 -14.63 -18.93 -17.78
CA VAL A 352 -14.74 -17.69 -18.56
C VAL A 352 -14.73 -17.95 -20.06
N LYS A 353 -13.93 -18.90 -20.55
CA LYS A 353 -13.98 -19.33 -21.96
C LYS A 353 -15.35 -19.87 -22.36
N LYS A 354 -16.02 -20.61 -21.47
CA LYS A 354 -17.36 -21.14 -21.71
C LYS A 354 -18.43 -20.02 -21.80
N PHE A 355 -18.26 -18.94 -21.03
CA PHE A 355 -19.16 -17.79 -21.06
C PHE A 355 -18.86 -16.81 -22.19
N ARG A 356 -17.61 -16.68 -22.65
CA ARG A 356 -17.23 -15.83 -23.80
C ARG A 356 -17.61 -16.44 -25.17
N ASN A 357 -17.82 -17.76 -25.22
CA ASN A 357 -18.21 -18.49 -26.44
C ASN A 357 -19.74 -18.68 -26.56
N LYS A 358 -20.52 -18.10 -25.65
CA LYS A 358 -21.97 -17.90 -25.74
C LYS A 358 -22.22 -16.42 -25.95
#